data_AF-A0A7K0K0J5-F1
#
_entry.id   AF-A0A7K0K0J5-F1
#
_cell.length_a   1.000
_cell.length_b   1.000
_cell.length_c   1.000
_cell.angle_alpha   90.00
_cell.angle_beta   90.00
_cell.angle_gamma   90.00
#
_symmetry.space_group_name_H-M   'P 1'
#
loop_
_entity.id
_entity.type
_entity.pdbx_description
1 polymer ?
#
loop_
_entity_poly.entity_id
_entity_poly.type
_entity_poly.pdbx_seq_one_letter_code
_entity_poly.pdbx_strand_id
1 'polypeptide(L)'
;MRFKTASTWALLGILFLVIALLPAILVPVMKSAGDEGGMMTILLIFYTIIPLTCVTLAVIDGVRNGWSILWLIIPALAFLAPWGYITGWNPTAWIFPLAYGLISQVSNLLASIVYFATHRSQRNAPNAGPDIAEPSTGTAKPPA
;
A
#
# COMPACT_ATOMS: atom_id res chain seq x y z
N MET A 1 -11.87 -10.25 3.71
CA MET A 1 -10.72 -10.05 2.80
C MET A 1 -11.19 -9.34 1.54
N ARG A 2 -10.46 -8.31 1.08
CA ARG A 2 -10.84 -7.49 -0.08
C ARG A 2 -9.92 -7.75 -1.27
N PHE A 3 -10.51 -8.01 -2.44
CA PHE A 3 -9.79 -8.43 -3.65
C PHE A 3 -10.02 -7.58 -4.91
N LYS A 4 -11.08 -6.78 -5.04
CA LYS A 4 -11.55 -6.27 -6.36
C LYS A 4 -11.47 -4.75 -6.58
N THR A 5 -10.83 -4.02 -5.69
CA THR A 5 -10.74 -2.55 -5.78
C THR A 5 -9.66 -2.11 -6.76
N ALA A 6 -10.05 -1.36 -7.80
CA ALA A 6 -9.15 -0.89 -8.85
C ALA A 6 -7.94 -0.11 -8.29
N SER A 7 -8.14 0.71 -7.23
CA SER A 7 -7.04 1.43 -6.57
C SER A 7 -5.99 0.49 -5.97
N THR A 8 -6.39 -0.65 -5.39
CA THR A 8 -5.44 -1.62 -4.81
C THR A 8 -4.61 -2.24 -5.90
N TRP A 9 -5.26 -2.69 -6.98
CA TRP A 9 -4.58 -3.28 -8.13
C TRP A 9 -3.65 -2.29 -8.82
N ALA A 10 -4.03 -1.01 -8.89
CA ALA A 10 -3.15 0.03 -9.41
C ALA A 10 -1.87 0.18 -8.58
N LEU A 11 -1.99 0.25 -7.23
CA LEU A 11 -0.84 0.35 -6.34
C LEU A 11 0.05 -0.90 -6.39
N LEU A 12 -0.56 -2.09 -6.47
CA LEU A 12 0.16 -3.35 -6.64
C LEU A 12 0.84 -3.44 -8.01
N GLY A 13 0.21 -2.92 -9.06
CA GLY A 13 0.80 -2.82 -10.39
C GLY A 13 2.00 -1.88 -10.42
N ILE A 14 1.90 -0.72 -9.76
CA ILE A 14 3.04 0.20 -9.58
C ILE A 14 4.18 -0.50 -8.84
N LEU A 15 3.87 -1.17 -7.73
CA LEU A 15 4.87 -1.94 -6.98
C LEU A 15 5.55 -2.99 -7.86
N PHE A 16 4.76 -3.76 -8.61
CA PHE A 16 5.26 -4.78 -9.52
C PHE A 16 6.19 -4.17 -10.57
N LEU A 17 5.83 -3.05 -11.18
CA LEU A 17 6.67 -2.38 -12.18
C LEU A 17 7.99 -1.89 -11.58
N VAL A 18 7.96 -1.28 -10.40
CA VAL A 18 9.18 -0.84 -9.68
C VAL A 18 10.10 -2.03 -9.41
N ILE A 19 9.55 -3.14 -8.94
CA ILE A 19 10.30 -4.36 -8.63
C ILE A 19 10.81 -5.04 -9.91
N ALA A 20 10.01 -5.09 -10.98
CA ALA A 20 10.37 -5.73 -12.24
C ALA A 20 11.46 -4.96 -13.01
N LEU A 21 11.50 -3.63 -12.89
CA LEU A 21 12.55 -2.79 -13.47
C LEU A 21 13.87 -2.88 -12.70
N LEU A 22 13.83 -3.37 -11.45
CA LEU A 22 14.97 -3.44 -10.55
C LEU A 22 16.20 -4.12 -11.17
N PRO A 23 16.11 -5.32 -11.77
CA PRO A 23 17.30 -6.00 -12.27
C PRO A 23 17.95 -5.27 -13.45
N ALA A 24 17.14 -4.60 -14.28
CA ALA A 24 17.63 -3.84 -15.43
C ALA A 24 18.50 -2.65 -15.00
N ILE A 25 18.23 -2.08 -13.82
CA ILE A 25 18.99 -0.96 -13.24
C ILE A 25 20.13 -1.48 -12.36
N LEU A 26 19.86 -2.47 -11.51
CA LEU A 26 20.81 -2.96 -10.50
C LEU A 26 22.02 -3.66 -11.12
N VAL A 27 21.81 -4.53 -12.11
CA VAL A 27 22.91 -5.30 -12.73
C VAL A 27 24.00 -4.40 -13.34
N PRO A 28 23.69 -3.39 -14.18
CA PRO A 28 24.74 -2.50 -14.71
C PRO A 28 25.39 -1.66 -13.60
N VAL A 29 24.63 -1.21 -12.60
CA VAL A 29 25.17 -0.45 -11.46
C VAL A 29 26.16 -1.31 -10.65
N MET A 30 25.84 -2.57 -10.38
CA MET A 30 26.77 -3.49 -9.72
C MET A 30 28.04 -3.72 -10.52
N LYS A 31 27.96 -3.81 -11.86
CA LYS A 31 29.15 -3.94 -12.73
C LYS A 31 30.04 -2.70 -12.69
N SER A 32 29.48 -1.53 -12.39
CA SER A 32 30.24 -0.27 -12.30
C SER A 32 30.93 -0.04 -10.96
N ALA A 33 30.61 -0.84 -9.93
CA ALA A 33 31.06 -0.63 -8.56
C ALA A 33 32.59 -0.70 -8.37
N GLY A 34 33.32 -1.37 -9.27
CA GLY A 34 34.80 -1.40 -9.29
C GLY A 34 35.46 -2.22 -8.18
N ASP A 35 34.85 -2.30 -7.01
CA ASP A 35 35.35 -3.02 -5.84
C ASP A 35 34.20 -3.69 -5.03
N GLU A 36 34.57 -4.57 -4.09
CA GLU A 36 33.63 -5.33 -3.26
C GLU A 36 32.83 -4.42 -2.31
N GLY A 37 33.47 -3.36 -1.77
CA GLY A 37 32.83 -2.38 -0.90
C GLY A 37 31.73 -1.58 -1.62
N GLY A 38 31.97 -1.17 -2.86
CA GLY A 38 30.97 -0.54 -3.72
C GLY A 38 29.77 -1.46 -3.98
N MET A 39 30.01 -2.74 -4.30
CA MET A 39 28.94 -3.71 -4.53
C MET A 39 28.05 -3.91 -3.29
N MET A 40 28.67 -4.02 -2.11
CA MET A 40 27.95 -4.17 -0.85
C MET A 40 27.10 -2.94 -0.52
N THR A 41 27.64 -1.74 -0.74
CA THR A 41 26.93 -0.47 -0.50
C THR A 41 25.74 -0.32 -1.44
N ILE A 42 25.93 -0.63 -2.73
CA ILE A 42 24.86 -0.66 -3.73
C ILE A 42 23.76 -1.61 -3.26
N LEU A 43 24.09 -2.87 -2.97
CA LEU A 43 23.11 -3.85 -2.50
C LEU A 43 22.35 -3.33 -1.28
N LEU A 44 23.02 -2.76 -0.27
CA LEU A 44 22.38 -2.24 0.93
C LEU A 44 21.37 -1.12 0.65
N ILE A 45 21.71 -0.17 -0.23
CA ILE A 45 20.79 0.88 -0.66
C ILE A 45 19.54 0.26 -1.31
N PHE A 46 19.73 -0.71 -2.20
CA PHE A 46 18.64 -1.40 -2.89
C PHE A 46 17.77 -2.21 -1.93
N TYR A 47 18.37 -2.99 -1.03
CA TYR A 47 17.67 -3.74 0.01
C TYR A 47 16.89 -2.85 0.98
N THR A 48 17.22 -1.55 1.05
CA THR A 48 16.51 -0.55 1.86
C THR A 48 15.35 0.11 1.09
N ILE A 49 15.54 0.46 -0.19
CA ILE A 49 14.51 1.16 -1.00
C ILE A 49 13.27 0.27 -1.23
N ILE A 50 13.47 -1.02 -1.46
CA ILE A 50 12.39 -1.98 -1.72
C ILE A 50 11.40 -2.08 -0.54
N PRO A 51 11.81 -2.40 0.69
CA PRO A 51 10.88 -2.49 1.83
C PRO A 51 10.22 -1.14 2.12
N LEU A 52 10.91 -0.01 1.93
CA LEU A 52 10.29 1.30 2.06
C LEU A 52 9.16 1.50 1.05
N THR A 53 9.38 1.14 -0.22
CA THR A 53 8.35 1.23 -1.26
C THR A 53 7.15 0.34 -0.93
N CYS A 54 7.40 -0.89 -0.49
CA CYS A 54 6.39 -1.82 0.01
C CYS A 54 5.53 -1.20 1.12
N VAL A 55 6.18 -0.66 2.16
CA VAL A 55 5.52 0.00 3.29
C VAL A 55 4.70 1.19 2.82
N THR A 56 5.28 2.10 2.03
CA THR A 56 4.61 3.31 1.56
C THR A 56 3.33 2.99 0.79
N LEU A 57 3.39 2.11 -0.20
CA LEU A 57 2.22 1.77 -1.01
C LEU A 57 1.18 0.98 -0.21
N ALA A 58 1.61 0.06 0.66
CA ALA A 58 0.74 -0.70 1.54
C ALA A 58 -0.04 0.20 2.52
N VAL A 59 0.64 1.21 3.09
CA VAL A 59 0.02 2.22 3.96
C VAL A 59 -0.99 3.06 3.17
N ILE A 60 -0.63 3.54 1.99
CA ILE A 60 -1.53 4.33 1.14
C ILE A 60 -2.82 3.54 0.85
N ASP A 61 -2.72 2.27 0.47
CA ASP A 61 -3.90 1.45 0.23
C ASP A 61 -4.70 1.17 1.51
N GLY A 62 -4.01 0.88 2.61
CA GLY A 62 -4.64 0.57 3.89
C GLY A 62 -5.46 1.74 4.44
N VAL A 63 -4.94 2.97 4.35
CA VAL A 63 -5.65 4.19 4.76
C VAL A 63 -6.83 4.48 3.85
N ARG A 64 -6.66 4.33 2.53
CA ARG A 64 -7.68 4.72 1.54
C ARG A 64 -8.82 3.72 1.45
N ASN A 65 -8.51 2.44 1.58
CA ASN A 65 -9.44 1.40 1.19
C ASN A 65 -9.54 0.23 2.19
N GLY A 66 -8.84 0.30 3.32
CA GLY A 66 -8.84 -0.72 4.35
C GLY A 66 -8.02 -1.97 4.00
N TRP A 67 -8.11 -2.97 4.87
CA TRP A 67 -7.23 -4.13 4.86
C TRP A 67 -7.38 -5.03 3.62
N SER A 68 -6.26 -5.46 3.05
CA SER A 68 -6.21 -6.45 1.96
C SER A 68 -5.07 -7.45 2.14
N ILE A 69 -5.39 -8.74 2.03
CA ILE A 69 -4.43 -9.85 2.05
C ILE A 69 -3.52 -9.88 0.81
N LEU A 70 -3.87 -9.13 -0.24
CA LEU A 70 -3.05 -9.04 -1.46
C LEU A 70 -1.67 -8.44 -1.16
N TRP A 71 -1.56 -7.61 -0.13
CA TRP A 71 -0.27 -7.05 0.32
C TRP A 71 0.66 -8.08 0.95
N LEU A 72 0.18 -9.27 1.33
CA LEU A 72 1.06 -10.38 1.69
C LEU A 72 1.59 -11.10 0.45
N ILE A 73 0.68 -11.42 -0.47
CA ILE A 73 0.94 -12.36 -1.57
C ILE A 73 1.69 -11.67 -2.71
N ILE A 74 1.19 -10.53 -3.18
CA ILE A 74 1.67 -9.90 -4.40
C ILE A 74 3.10 -9.34 -4.25
N PRO A 75 3.48 -8.66 -3.15
CA PRO A 75 4.87 -8.21 -2.98
C PRO A 75 5.85 -9.39 -2.94
N ALA A 76 5.49 -10.49 -2.28
CA ALA A 76 6.33 -11.68 -2.23
C ALA A 76 6.49 -12.31 -3.62
N LEU A 77 5.41 -12.45 -4.39
CA LEU A 77 5.45 -12.99 -5.74
C LEU A 77 6.21 -12.08 -6.71
N ALA A 78 5.99 -10.76 -6.62
CA ALA A 78 6.65 -9.77 -7.48
C ALA A 78 8.18 -9.85 -7.34
N PHE A 79 8.68 -10.15 -6.14
CA PHE A 79 10.11 -10.20 -5.87
C PHE A 79 10.78 -11.53 -6.26
N LEU A 80 10.02 -12.61 -6.50
CA LEU A 80 10.59 -13.93 -6.84
C LEU A 80 11.41 -13.89 -8.14
N ALA A 81 10.90 -13.27 -9.20
CA ALA A 81 11.61 -13.22 -10.47
C ALA A 81 12.91 -12.39 -10.39
N PRO A 82 12.91 -11.15 -9.85
CA PRO A 82 14.14 -10.41 -9.58
C PRO A 82 15.12 -11.14 -8.67
N TRP A 83 14.64 -11.76 -7.59
CA TRP A 83 15.47 -12.54 -6.68
C TRP A 83 16.20 -13.69 -7.40
N GLY A 84 15.47 -14.51 -8.17
CA GLY A 84 16.05 -15.63 -8.90
C GLY A 84 17.08 -15.18 -9.93
N TYR A 85 16.79 -14.09 -10.64
CA TYR A 85 17.69 -13.52 -11.65
C TYR A 85 18.95 -12.88 -11.05
N ILE A 86 18.84 -12.08 -9.99
CA ILE A 86 19.97 -11.36 -9.37
C ILE A 86 20.87 -12.31 -8.58
N THR A 87 20.28 -13.28 -7.85
CA THR A 87 21.02 -14.13 -6.92
C THR A 87 21.43 -15.49 -7.50
N GLY A 88 21.00 -15.80 -8.73
CA GLY A 88 21.23 -17.11 -9.34
C GLY A 88 20.52 -18.24 -8.58
N TRP A 89 19.29 -17.99 -8.12
CA TRP A 89 18.50 -18.94 -7.30
C TRP A 89 19.15 -19.35 -5.98
N ASN A 90 19.78 -18.40 -5.27
CA ASN A 90 20.41 -18.68 -3.99
C ASN A 90 19.38 -19.14 -2.93
N PRO A 91 19.47 -20.38 -2.42
CA PRO A 91 18.47 -20.99 -1.54
C PRO A 91 18.39 -20.39 -0.14
N THR A 92 19.23 -19.43 0.24
CA THR A 92 19.08 -18.68 1.51
C THR A 92 18.40 -17.33 1.32
N ALA A 93 18.40 -16.79 0.10
CA ALA A 93 17.88 -15.46 -0.19
C ALA A 93 16.35 -15.44 -0.45
N TRP A 94 15.66 -16.58 -0.44
CA TRP A 94 14.19 -16.64 -0.50
C TRP A 94 13.50 -15.97 0.69
N ILE A 95 14.23 -15.75 1.79
CA ILE A 95 13.73 -15.05 2.97
C ILE A 95 13.33 -13.59 2.66
N PHE A 96 13.99 -12.95 1.69
CA PHE A 96 13.71 -11.55 1.34
C PHE A 96 12.31 -11.34 0.73
N PRO A 97 11.89 -12.08 -0.32
CA PRO A 97 10.51 -12.04 -0.80
C PRO A 97 9.45 -12.21 0.31
N LEU A 98 9.68 -13.15 1.24
CA LEU A 98 8.74 -13.38 2.34
C LEU A 98 8.71 -12.24 3.35
N ALA A 99 9.89 -11.72 3.74
CA ALA A 99 9.98 -10.57 4.62
C ALA A 99 9.26 -9.35 4.04
N TYR A 100 9.36 -9.14 2.71
CA TYR A 100 8.68 -8.04 2.02
C TYR A 100 7.17 -8.21 1.94
N GLY A 101 6.68 -9.43 1.75
CA GLY A 101 5.25 -9.72 1.88
C GLY A 101 4.75 -9.45 3.30
N LEU A 102 5.47 -9.91 4.32
CA LEU A 102 5.08 -9.74 5.73
C LEU A 102 5.07 -8.28 6.15
N ILE A 103 6.12 -7.51 5.85
CA ILE A 103 6.17 -6.09 6.22
C ILE A 103 5.06 -5.29 5.53
N SER A 104 4.81 -5.55 4.24
CA SER A 104 3.71 -4.95 3.49
C SER A 104 2.36 -5.26 4.14
N GLN A 105 2.16 -6.52 4.53
CA GLN A 105 0.93 -6.97 5.16
C GLN A 105 0.69 -6.30 6.51
N VAL A 106 1.73 -6.22 7.36
CA VAL A 106 1.64 -5.55 8.66
C VAL A 106 1.36 -4.06 8.46
N SER A 107 2.05 -3.39 7.54
CA SER A 107 1.83 -1.98 7.24
C SER A 107 0.40 -1.70 6.73
N ASN A 108 -0.12 -2.52 5.82
CA ASN A 108 -1.50 -2.39 5.33
C ASN A 108 -2.51 -2.61 6.46
N LEU A 109 -2.28 -3.61 7.32
CA LEU A 109 -3.12 -3.88 8.48
C LEU A 109 -3.14 -2.69 9.45
N LEU A 110 -1.99 -2.16 9.84
CA LEU A 110 -1.90 -0.99 10.73
C LEU A 110 -2.60 0.23 10.12
N ALA A 111 -2.36 0.51 8.84
CA ALA A 111 -3.00 1.61 8.12
C ALA A 111 -4.53 1.45 8.04
N SER A 112 -5.03 0.21 7.92
CA SER A 112 -6.47 -0.05 7.85
C SER A 112 -7.23 0.28 9.13
N ILE A 113 -6.55 0.34 10.29
CA ILE A 113 -7.17 0.75 11.55
C ILE A 113 -7.68 2.20 11.44
N VAL A 114 -6.93 3.07 10.76
CA VAL A 114 -7.33 4.46 10.47
C VAL A 114 -8.56 4.50 9.56
N TYR A 115 -8.58 3.65 8.54
CA TYR A 115 -9.74 3.51 7.65
C TYR A 115 -10.99 3.11 8.43
N PHE A 116 -10.90 2.11 9.32
CA PHE A 116 -12.06 1.68 10.10
C PHE A 116 -12.51 2.74 11.12
N ALA A 117 -11.58 3.44 11.76
CA ALA A 117 -11.90 4.51 12.71
C ALA A 117 -12.71 5.64 12.04
N THR A 118 -12.27 6.08 10.86
CA THR A 118 -12.92 7.15 10.09
C THR A 118 -14.31 6.74 9.59
N HIS A 119 -14.46 5.53 9.04
CA HIS A 119 -15.76 5.05 8.54
C HIS A 119 -16.76 4.75 9.67
N ARG A 120 -16.27 4.34 10.86
CA ARG A 120 -17.12 4.16 12.04
C ARG A 120 -17.63 5.49 12.57
N SER A 121 -16.80 6.53 12.56
CA SER A 121 -17.18 7.89 12.95
C SER A 121 -18.29 8.44 12.04
N GLN A 122 -18.17 8.28 10.72
CA GLN A 122 -19.22 8.72 9.78
C GLN A 122 -20.55 7.99 9.98
N ARG A 123 -20.52 6.69 10.30
CA ARG A 123 -21.73 5.90 10.55
C ARG A 123 -22.47 6.32 11.83
N ASN A 124 -21.74 6.84 12.80
CA ASN A 124 -22.27 7.28 14.09
C ASN A 124 -22.55 8.79 14.13
N ALA A 125 -22.29 9.53 13.05
CA ALA A 125 -22.69 10.92 12.96
C ALA A 125 -24.23 10.99 13.02
N PRO A 126 -24.82 11.85 13.87
CA PRO A 126 -26.26 12.08 13.84
C PRO A 126 -26.65 12.45 12.41
N ASN A 127 -27.72 11.84 11.87
CA ASN A 127 -28.31 12.30 10.62
C ASN A 127 -28.70 13.77 10.81
N ALA A 128 -27.83 14.70 10.41
CA ALA A 128 -28.21 16.06 10.11
C ALA A 128 -29.01 15.99 8.80
N GLY A 129 -30.24 15.47 8.90
CA GLY A 129 -31.26 15.75 7.90
C GLY A 129 -31.38 17.27 7.78
N PRO A 130 -31.64 17.82 6.58
CA PRO A 130 -31.84 19.25 6.46
C PRO A 130 -32.98 19.64 7.40
N ASP A 131 -32.68 20.50 8.38
CA ASP A 131 -33.70 21.24 9.14
C ASP A 131 -34.42 22.15 8.13
N ILE A 132 -35.39 21.58 7.44
CA ILE A 132 -36.37 22.34 6.69
C ILE A 132 -37.26 22.97 7.76
N ALA A 133 -36.90 24.18 8.20
CA ALA A 133 -37.75 24.98 9.03
C ALA A 133 -39.11 25.14 8.32
N GLU A 134 -40.16 24.49 8.84
CA GLU A 134 -41.53 24.74 8.42
C GLU A 134 -41.86 26.22 8.67
N PRO A 135 -42.31 26.98 7.66
CA PRO A 135 -42.71 28.36 7.87
C PRO A 135 -44.03 28.36 8.65
N SER A 136 -44.01 28.91 9.87
CA SER A 136 -45.18 29.09 10.71
C SER A 136 -46.24 29.93 9.99
N THR A 137 -47.29 29.29 9.49
CA THR A 137 -48.47 29.97 8.94
C THR A 137 -49.26 30.60 10.09
N GLY A 138 -48.96 31.87 10.35
CA GLY A 138 -49.70 32.71 11.29
C GLY A 138 -51.15 32.88 10.85
N THR A 139 -52.05 32.54 11.76
CA THR A 139 -53.49 32.74 11.65
C THR A 139 -53.83 34.23 11.77
N ALA A 140 -54.23 34.87 10.67
CA ALA A 140 -54.87 36.19 10.70
C ALA A 140 -56.39 36.02 10.50
N LYS A 141 -57.14 36.20 11.59
CA LYS A 141 -58.61 36.28 11.62
C LYS A 141 -59.04 37.69 11.18
N PRO A 142 -59.90 37.85 10.15
CA PRO A 142 -60.38 39.17 9.78
C PRO A 142 -61.49 39.68 10.73
N PRO A 143 -61.56 41.00 10.97
CA PRO A 143 -62.63 41.62 11.77
C PRO A 143 -63.94 41.71 10.98
N ALA A 144 -65.02 41.86 11.76
CA ALA A 144 -66.44 41.72 11.43
C ALA A 144 -66.95 42.54 10.23
#